data_AF-A0A7I4Z326-F1
#
_entry.id   AF-A0A7I4Z326-F1
#
_cell.length_a   1.000
_cell.length_b   1.000
_cell.length_c   1.000
_cell.angle_alpha   90.00
_cell.angle_beta   90.00
_cell.angle_gamma   90.00
#
_symmetry.space_group_name_H-M   'P 1'
#
loop_
_entity.id
_entity.type
_entity.pdbx_description
1 polymer ?
#
loop_
_entity_poly.entity_id
_entity_poly.type
_entity_poly.pdbx_seq_one_letter_code
_entity_poly.pdbx_strand_id
1 'polypeptide(L)'
;MAKSKLPSLQGQTPIPKLELNAFTLEMRLSNSIETQLQKVLNIQGIYVFSDSEIVFNWIKKGPQREMGVFIHNRLEEIRRIANHIIGHERFVKYGYVASENNPADCGTRGLTSKELPNHCWWTGPWFLQKDETEWPAQNTIFEAPQDTRGEEISNPLRNHDYPILSTTHDTSIHDDFELIQRGHVRTLTKAKRIVAYAMRFIRVIASCANKKNNNSNIPLSLFNSEIIENSEPLTGQEIEFAGNMIIMHHQKTKITNLLKQKLQYLNIRPEAEGILRCYGRLGKAQLPIGAKYPIFVLQKTLLAEIIIQDIHNRYHPGTNHTMSLVRQQYWIPQLRSQVYRLIRKCLQCQKLNNLPYQYPAQEDLPEERVVKSSPFAHIGLDYLSWSATDQAAEW
;
A
#
# COMPACT_ATOMS: atom_id res chain seq x y z
N MET A 1 -16.35 19.28 -17.54
CA MET A 1 -17.15 18.14 -17.03
C MET A 1 -16.79 16.90 -17.84
N ALA A 2 -16.06 15.94 -17.27
CA ALA A 2 -15.84 14.64 -17.90
C ALA A 2 -16.45 13.59 -16.96
N LYS A 3 -17.63 13.07 -17.33
CA LYS A 3 -18.27 11.94 -16.66
C LYS A 3 -17.43 10.70 -16.95
N SER A 4 -16.43 10.44 -16.10
CA SER A 4 -15.81 9.12 -15.99
C SER A 4 -16.92 8.13 -15.66
N LYS A 5 -17.32 7.28 -16.60
CA LYS A 5 -18.16 6.11 -16.30
C LYS A 5 -17.38 5.25 -15.30
N LEU A 6 -17.68 5.40 -14.01
CA LEU A 6 -17.34 4.40 -13.01
C LEU A 6 -18.04 3.12 -13.46
N PRO A 7 -17.35 1.96 -13.53
CA PRO A 7 -18.06 0.70 -13.69
C PRO A 7 -19.06 0.59 -12.55
N SER A 8 -20.31 0.24 -12.86
CA SER A 8 -21.36 0.07 -11.86
C SER A 8 -20.89 -0.93 -10.81
N LEU A 9 -20.85 -0.50 -9.54
CA LEU A 9 -20.59 -1.37 -8.38
C LEU A 9 -21.70 -2.43 -8.16
N GLN A 10 -22.70 -2.48 -9.04
CA GLN A 10 -23.89 -3.34 -8.99
C GLN A 10 -23.84 -4.49 -10.02
N GLY A 11 -22.68 -5.07 -10.28
CA GLY A 11 -22.60 -6.36 -10.95
C GLY A 11 -22.51 -7.45 -9.90
N GLN A 12 -23.50 -8.36 -9.82
CA GLN A 12 -23.34 -9.58 -9.03
C GLN A 12 -22.07 -10.29 -9.50
N THR A 13 -21.15 -10.57 -8.57
CA THR A 13 -19.92 -11.29 -8.92
C THR A 13 -20.33 -12.71 -9.29
N PRO A 14 -19.99 -13.21 -10.50
CA PRO A 14 -20.39 -14.54 -10.92
C PRO A 14 -19.78 -15.58 -9.99
N ILE A 15 -20.56 -16.61 -9.67
CA ILE A 15 -20.21 -17.68 -8.72
C ILE A 15 -18.78 -18.23 -8.96
N PRO A 16 -18.34 -18.53 -10.21
CA PRO A 16 -16.98 -19.01 -10.46
C PRO A 16 -15.86 -18.06 -9.99
N LYS A 17 -16.08 -16.74 -10.00
CA LYS A 17 -15.09 -15.78 -9.50
C LYS A 17 -15.05 -15.74 -7.97
N LEU A 18 -16.16 -16.04 -7.31
CA LEU A 18 -16.23 -16.18 -5.85
C LEU A 18 -15.53 -17.48 -5.41
N GLU A 19 -15.78 -18.59 -6.12
CA GLU A 19 -15.09 -19.87 -5.90
C GLU A 19 -13.57 -19.73 -6.10
N LEU A 20 -13.13 -19.05 -7.16
CA LEU A 20 -11.70 -18.77 -7.38
C LEU A 20 -11.09 -17.90 -6.27
N ASN A 21 -11.86 -16.96 -5.72
CA ASN A 21 -11.42 -16.17 -4.57
C ASN A 21 -11.30 -17.03 -3.31
N ALA A 22 -12.27 -17.90 -3.04
CA ALA A 22 -12.23 -18.82 -1.91
C ALA A 22 -11.00 -19.74 -2.01
N PHE A 23 -10.74 -20.27 -3.20
CA PHE A 23 -9.55 -21.07 -3.47
C PHE A 23 -8.24 -20.28 -3.26
N THR A 24 -8.21 -19.01 -3.68
CA THR A 24 -7.05 -18.14 -3.46
C THR A 24 -6.83 -17.87 -1.96
N LEU A 25 -7.91 -17.69 -1.20
CA LEU A 25 -7.85 -17.54 0.25
C LEU A 25 -7.29 -18.81 0.91
N GLU A 26 -7.77 -19.98 0.47
CA GLU A 26 -7.27 -21.27 0.95
C GLU A 26 -5.77 -21.38 0.72
N MET A 27 -5.28 -21.13 -0.49
CA MET A 27 -3.83 -21.16 -0.77
C MET A 27 -3.02 -20.22 0.14
N ARG A 28 -3.52 -19.01 0.41
CA ARG A 28 -2.86 -18.07 1.34
C ARG A 28 -2.82 -18.63 2.76
N LEU A 29 -3.92 -19.23 3.21
CA LEU A 29 -4.02 -19.86 4.52
C LEU A 29 -3.07 -21.04 4.61
N SER A 30 -3.06 -21.95 3.63
CA SER A 30 -2.15 -23.10 3.59
C SER A 30 -0.68 -22.65 3.67
N ASN A 31 -0.31 -21.60 2.93
CA ASN A 31 1.05 -21.02 2.99
C ASN A 31 1.37 -20.43 4.38
N SER A 32 0.41 -19.75 5.00
CA SER A 32 0.60 -19.20 6.35
C SER A 32 0.75 -20.32 7.40
N ILE A 33 -0.04 -21.39 7.30
CA ILE A 33 0.01 -22.53 8.21
C ILE A 33 1.34 -23.27 8.04
N GLU A 34 1.70 -23.60 6.80
CA GLU A 34 2.94 -24.27 6.47
C GLU A 34 4.14 -23.49 7.03
N THR A 35 4.25 -22.20 6.72
CA THR A 35 5.39 -21.38 7.13
C THR A 35 5.55 -21.24 8.65
N GLN A 36 4.47 -21.35 9.42
CA GLN A 36 4.52 -21.32 10.88
C GLN A 36 4.81 -22.70 11.48
N LEU A 37 4.20 -23.75 10.93
CA LEU A 37 4.30 -25.10 11.48
C LEU A 37 5.55 -25.86 11.03
N GLN A 38 6.21 -25.45 9.94
CA GLN A 38 7.40 -26.11 9.41
C GLN A 38 8.57 -26.29 10.41
N LYS A 39 8.62 -25.45 11.45
CA LYS A 39 9.66 -25.54 12.49
C LYS A 39 9.36 -26.60 13.55
N VAL A 40 8.11 -27.06 13.62
CA VAL A 40 7.60 -27.93 14.69
C VAL A 40 7.13 -29.29 14.11
N LEU A 41 6.62 -29.30 12.89
CA LEU A 41 6.09 -30.49 12.22
C LEU A 41 6.77 -30.69 10.86
N ASN A 42 7.09 -31.95 10.55
CA ASN A 42 7.58 -32.34 9.24
C ASN A 42 6.40 -32.53 8.27
N ILE A 43 6.01 -31.47 7.58
CA ILE A 43 4.94 -31.49 6.59
C ILE A 43 5.52 -31.94 5.25
N GLN A 44 5.09 -33.11 4.75
CA GLN A 44 5.56 -33.69 3.48
C GLN A 44 4.89 -33.04 2.25
N GLY A 45 3.66 -32.54 2.40
CA GLY A 45 2.92 -31.92 1.31
C GLY A 45 1.55 -31.41 1.73
N ILE A 46 0.88 -30.74 0.80
CA ILE A 46 -0.42 -30.10 1.00
C ILE A 46 -1.39 -30.56 -0.07
N TYR A 47 -2.55 -31.03 0.37
CA TYR A 47 -3.70 -31.30 -0.49
C TYR A 47 -4.71 -30.17 -0.36
N VAL A 48 -5.17 -29.63 -1.48
CA VAL A 48 -6.18 -28.57 -1.52
C VAL A 48 -7.41 -29.07 -2.28
N PHE A 49 -8.54 -29.15 -1.59
CA PHE A 49 -9.78 -29.66 -2.14
C PHE A 49 -10.80 -28.55 -2.43
N SER A 50 -11.58 -28.72 -3.49
CA SER A 50 -12.69 -27.84 -3.86
C SER A 50 -13.74 -28.61 -4.66
N ASP A 51 -14.98 -28.18 -4.59
CA ASP A 51 -16.11 -28.66 -5.39
C ASP A 51 -16.31 -27.89 -6.70
N SER A 52 -15.44 -26.90 -6.99
CA SER A 52 -15.51 -26.13 -8.25
C SER A 52 -14.61 -26.70 -9.35
N GLU A 53 -15.20 -27.49 -10.25
CA GLU A 53 -14.50 -27.97 -11.45
C GLU A 53 -14.05 -26.83 -12.37
N ILE A 54 -14.76 -25.69 -12.36
CA ILE A 54 -14.40 -24.51 -13.14
C ILE A 54 -13.05 -23.94 -12.66
N VAL A 55 -12.86 -23.85 -11.34
CA VAL A 55 -11.58 -23.41 -10.74
C VAL A 55 -10.45 -24.36 -11.12
N PHE A 56 -10.68 -25.68 -11.08
CA PHE A 56 -9.65 -26.64 -11.49
C PHE A 56 -9.31 -26.56 -12.98
N ASN A 57 -10.29 -26.38 -13.85
CA ASN A 57 -10.03 -26.17 -15.27
C ASN A 57 -9.18 -24.91 -15.52
N TRP A 58 -9.39 -23.84 -14.74
CA TRP A 58 -8.55 -22.66 -14.79
C TRP A 58 -7.14 -22.89 -14.25
N ILE A 59 -6.99 -23.63 -13.14
CA ILE A 59 -5.68 -23.99 -12.58
C ILE A 59 -4.90 -24.88 -13.55
N LYS A 60 -5.53 -25.90 -14.14
CA LYS A 60 -4.94 -26.80 -15.14
C LYS A 60 -4.46 -26.05 -16.39
N LYS A 61 -5.25 -25.08 -16.87
CA LYS A 61 -4.90 -24.27 -18.05
C LYS A 61 -3.84 -23.21 -17.74
N GLY A 62 -3.71 -22.80 -16.49
CA GLY A 62 -2.82 -21.73 -16.06
C GLY A 62 -3.29 -20.33 -16.47
N PRO A 63 -2.56 -19.28 -16.06
CA PRO A 63 -2.94 -17.89 -16.27
C PRO A 63 -2.78 -17.45 -17.74
N GLN A 64 -3.89 -17.43 -18.48
CA GLN A 64 -3.93 -16.95 -19.87
C GLN A 64 -4.55 -15.55 -19.97
N ARG A 65 -4.03 -14.73 -20.90
CA ARG A 65 -4.49 -13.33 -21.10
C ARG A 65 -5.98 -13.22 -21.43
N GLU A 66 -6.54 -14.22 -22.10
CA GLU A 66 -7.91 -14.25 -22.60
C GLU A 66 -8.95 -14.50 -21.49
N MET A 67 -8.54 -15.01 -20.32
CA MET A 67 -9.45 -15.32 -19.20
C MET A 67 -9.92 -14.08 -18.41
N GLY A 68 -9.46 -12.88 -18.79
CA GLY A 68 -9.77 -11.63 -18.12
C GLY A 68 -8.90 -11.37 -16.88
N VAL A 69 -8.66 -10.08 -16.62
CA VAL A 69 -7.66 -9.59 -15.65
C VAL A 69 -7.83 -10.18 -14.24
N PHE A 70 -9.06 -10.35 -13.79
CA PHE A 70 -9.34 -10.87 -12.45
C PHE A 70 -8.92 -12.33 -12.28
N ILE A 71 -9.38 -13.21 -13.18
CA ILE A 71 -9.11 -14.66 -13.12
C ILE A 71 -7.61 -14.90 -13.27
N HIS A 72 -7.03 -14.23 -14.28
CA HIS A 72 -5.60 -14.24 -14.55
C HIS A 72 -4.74 -13.89 -13.32
N ASN A 73 -5.06 -12.79 -12.63
CA ASN A 73 -4.29 -12.35 -11.45
C ASN A 73 -4.43 -13.33 -10.27
N ARG A 74 -5.60 -13.96 -10.09
CA ARG A 74 -5.82 -14.95 -9.04
C ARG A 74 -5.05 -16.24 -9.30
N LEU A 75 -5.05 -16.72 -10.55
CA LEU A 75 -4.28 -17.89 -10.96
C LEU A 75 -2.77 -17.68 -10.81
N GLU A 76 -2.26 -16.49 -11.16
CA GLU A 76 -0.87 -16.11 -10.90
C GLU A 76 -0.50 -16.14 -9.42
N GLU A 77 -1.39 -15.63 -8.58
CA GLU A 77 -1.18 -15.64 -7.14
C GLU A 77 -1.18 -17.06 -6.56
N ILE A 78 -2.16 -17.89 -6.94
CA ILE A 78 -2.23 -19.31 -6.57
C ILE A 78 -0.94 -20.03 -6.98
N ARG A 79 -0.48 -19.81 -8.22
CA ARG A 79 0.75 -20.41 -8.75
C ARG A 79 1.98 -19.98 -7.97
N ARG A 80 2.13 -18.68 -7.67
CA ARG A 80 3.25 -18.15 -6.88
C ARG A 80 3.30 -18.78 -5.49
N ILE A 81 2.15 -18.96 -4.86
CA ILE A 81 2.06 -19.60 -3.54
C ILE A 81 2.41 -21.08 -3.62
N ALA A 82 1.87 -21.80 -4.61
CA ALA A 82 2.20 -23.21 -4.82
C ALA A 82 3.72 -23.40 -5.02
N ASN A 83 4.34 -22.58 -5.88
CA ASN A 83 5.79 -22.62 -6.12
C ASN A 83 6.61 -22.31 -4.87
N HIS A 84 6.14 -21.42 -4.00
CA HIS A 84 6.80 -21.13 -2.73
C HIS A 84 6.80 -22.35 -1.80
N ILE A 85 5.66 -23.02 -1.67
CA ILE A 85 5.52 -24.25 -0.87
C ILE A 85 6.36 -25.38 -1.46
N ILE A 86 6.38 -25.51 -2.80
CA ILE A 86 7.22 -26.49 -3.51
C ILE A 86 8.71 -26.20 -3.34
N GLY A 87 9.10 -24.93 -3.31
CA GLY A 87 10.47 -24.51 -3.02
C GLY A 87 10.96 -24.91 -1.62
N HIS A 88 10.05 -25.25 -0.70
CA HIS A 88 10.38 -25.83 0.61
C HIS A 88 10.42 -27.37 0.58
N GLU A 89 10.60 -27.99 -0.60
CA GLU A 89 10.66 -29.44 -0.83
C GLU A 89 9.36 -30.19 -0.46
N ARG A 90 8.21 -29.53 -0.67
CA ARG A 90 6.88 -30.12 -0.41
C ARG A 90 6.06 -30.25 -1.68
N PHE A 91 5.20 -31.25 -1.77
CA PHE A 91 4.27 -31.32 -2.89
C PHE A 91 3.00 -30.50 -2.61
N VAL A 92 2.39 -29.98 -3.69
CA VAL A 92 1.06 -29.35 -3.64
C VAL A 92 0.18 -30.06 -4.67
N LYS A 93 -0.86 -30.72 -4.18
CA LYS A 93 -1.80 -31.50 -4.99
C LYS A 93 -3.21 -30.92 -4.86
N TYR A 94 -3.94 -30.90 -5.98
CA TYR A 94 -5.30 -30.38 -6.06
C TYR A 94 -6.27 -31.53 -6.28
N GLY A 95 -7.39 -31.56 -5.56
CA GLY A 95 -8.36 -32.64 -5.65
C GLY A 95 -9.81 -32.16 -5.63
N TYR A 96 -10.68 -32.86 -6.36
CA TYR A 96 -12.12 -32.61 -6.28
C TYR A 96 -12.72 -33.24 -5.02
N VAL A 97 -13.65 -32.53 -4.39
CA VAL A 97 -14.53 -33.06 -3.34
C VAL A 97 -15.97 -32.73 -3.72
N ALA A 98 -16.88 -33.69 -3.60
CA ALA A 98 -18.29 -33.43 -3.82
C ALA A 98 -18.83 -32.43 -2.78
N SER A 99 -19.73 -31.52 -3.16
CA SER A 99 -20.24 -30.48 -2.25
C SER A 99 -20.82 -31.05 -0.94
N GLU A 100 -21.46 -32.21 -0.98
CA GLU A 100 -22.00 -32.90 0.22
C GLU A 100 -20.92 -33.31 1.23
N ASN A 101 -19.70 -33.50 0.76
CA ASN A 101 -18.54 -33.86 1.58
C ASN A 101 -17.59 -32.67 1.78
N ASN A 102 -17.94 -31.47 1.31
CA ASN A 102 -17.13 -30.28 1.46
C ASN A 102 -17.47 -29.54 2.77
N PRO A 103 -16.63 -29.62 3.82
CA PRO A 103 -16.93 -28.95 5.08
C PRO A 103 -17.01 -27.43 4.93
N ALA A 104 -16.38 -26.82 3.93
CA ALA A 104 -16.44 -25.37 3.73
C ALA A 104 -17.84 -24.87 3.33
N ASP A 105 -18.70 -25.73 2.75
CA ASP A 105 -20.04 -25.36 2.27
C ASP A 105 -20.99 -25.05 3.44
N CYS A 106 -20.79 -25.64 4.62
CA CYS A 106 -21.61 -25.32 5.77
C CYS A 106 -21.38 -23.90 6.30
N GLY A 107 -20.19 -23.33 6.08
CA GLY A 107 -19.87 -21.95 6.43
C GLY A 107 -20.60 -20.92 5.56
N THR A 108 -21.02 -21.31 4.35
CA THR A 108 -21.74 -20.43 3.41
C THR A 108 -23.25 -20.69 3.39
N ARG A 109 -23.69 -21.94 3.55
CA ARG A 109 -25.12 -22.34 3.54
C ARG A 109 -25.77 -22.39 4.93
N GLY A 110 -24.97 -22.49 5.98
CA GLY A 110 -25.42 -22.64 7.37
C GLY A 110 -25.69 -24.09 7.76
N LEU A 111 -25.71 -24.34 9.07
CA LEU A 111 -26.01 -25.64 9.70
C LEU A 111 -26.99 -25.43 10.85
N THR A 112 -27.88 -26.39 11.08
CA THR A 112 -28.73 -26.37 12.28
C THR A 112 -27.97 -26.88 13.50
N SER A 113 -28.41 -26.46 14.70
CA SER A 113 -27.81 -26.90 15.97
C SER A 113 -27.87 -28.42 16.19
N LYS A 114 -28.78 -29.14 15.51
CA LYS A 114 -28.92 -30.59 15.62
C LYS A 114 -27.98 -31.36 14.69
N GLU A 115 -27.61 -30.77 13.55
CA GLU A 115 -26.72 -31.37 12.56
C GLU A 115 -25.24 -31.15 12.90
N LEU A 116 -24.93 -30.00 13.53
CA LEU A 116 -23.56 -29.60 13.84
C LEU A 116 -22.72 -30.63 14.63
N PRO A 117 -23.24 -31.36 15.65
CA PRO A 117 -22.44 -32.30 16.43
C PRO A 117 -21.88 -33.47 15.63
N ASN A 118 -22.59 -33.92 14.58
CA ASN A 118 -22.22 -35.08 13.77
C ASN A 118 -21.73 -34.68 12.36
N HIS A 119 -21.47 -33.40 12.11
CA HIS A 119 -21.10 -32.90 10.79
C HIS A 119 -19.61 -33.14 10.46
N CYS A 120 -19.29 -33.32 9.18
CA CYS A 120 -17.93 -33.50 8.67
C CYS A 120 -16.99 -32.28 8.89
N TRP A 121 -17.50 -31.18 9.44
CA TRP A 121 -16.69 -30.02 9.83
C TRP A 121 -15.64 -30.38 10.88
N TRP A 122 -15.98 -31.26 11.81
CA TRP A 122 -15.11 -31.64 12.93
C TRP A 122 -14.13 -32.76 12.57
N THR A 123 -14.56 -33.68 11.73
CA THR A 123 -13.83 -34.92 11.43
C THR A 123 -13.20 -34.94 10.05
N GLY A 124 -13.54 -33.94 9.21
CA GLY A 124 -13.20 -33.91 7.80
C GLY A 124 -14.00 -34.93 6.97
N PRO A 125 -13.86 -34.88 5.64
CA PRO A 125 -14.38 -35.90 4.75
C PRO A 125 -13.84 -37.30 5.11
N TRP A 126 -14.71 -38.31 5.10
CA TRP A 126 -14.36 -39.68 5.51
C TRP A 126 -13.16 -40.26 4.75
N PHE A 127 -12.99 -39.91 3.47
CA PHE A 127 -11.92 -40.46 2.64
C PHE A 127 -10.53 -39.92 3.02
N LEU A 128 -10.44 -38.73 3.64
CA LEU A 128 -9.16 -38.19 4.11
C LEU A 128 -8.59 -38.93 5.32
N GLN A 129 -9.39 -39.79 5.95
CA GLN A 129 -8.95 -40.68 7.03
C GLN A 129 -8.31 -41.97 6.50
N LYS A 130 -8.33 -42.18 5.19
CA LYS A 130 -7.76 -43.33 4.51
C LYS A 130 -6.54 -42.92 3.70
N ASP A 131 -5.72 -43.91 3.34
CA ASP A 131 -4.61 -43.71 2.41
C ASP A 131 -5.08 -43.24 1.03
N GLU A 132 -4.23 -42.49 0.34
CA GLU A 132 -4.49 -41.89 -0.99
C GLU A 132 -4.96 -42.94 -2.02
N THR A 133 -4.53 -44.20 -1.88
CA THR A 133 -4.90 -45.33 -2.74
C THR A 133 -6.36 -45.79 -2.59
N GLU A 134 -6.99 -45.49 -1.45
CA GLU A 134 -8.38 -45.83 -1.15
C GLU A 134 -9.35 -44.66 -1.42
N TRP A 135 -8.85 -43.53 -1.93
CA TRP A 135 -9.70 -42.38 -2.20
C TRP A 135 -10.65 -42.67 -3.39
N PRO A 136 -11.90 -42.13 -3.35
CA PRO A 136 -12.84 -42.31 -4.44
C PRO A 136 -12.28 -41.83 -5.78
N ALA A 137 -12.55 -42.56 -6.87
CA ALA A 137 -12.07 -42.21 -8.21
C ALA A 137 -12.49 -40.79 -8.69
N GLN A 138 -13.62 -40.29 -8.17
CA GLN A 138 -14.13 -38.94 -8.43
C GLN A 138 -13.24 -37.84 -7.82
N ASN A 139 -12.39 -38.16 -6.84
CA ASN A 139 -11.47 -37.22 -6.21
C ASN A 139 -10.18 -37.11 -7.02
N THR A 140 -10.29 -36.89 -8.33
CA THR A 140 -9.14 -36.90 -9.24
C THR A 140 -8.10 -35.86 -8.79
N ILE A 141 -6.96 -36.37 -8.34
CA ILE A 141 -5.84 -35.55 -7.89
C ILE A 141 -5.02 -35.14 -9.10
N PHE A 142 -4.59 -33.89 -9.13
CA PHE A 142 -3.65 -33.42 -10.14
C PHE A 142 -2.66 -32.42 -9.55
N GLU A 143 -1.50 -32.33 -10.18
CA GLU A 143 -0.51 -31.30 -9.93
C GLU A 143 -0.66 -30.21 -11.00
N ALA A 144 -0.56 -28.94 -10.60
CA ALA A 144 -0.60 -27.85 -11.57
C ALA A 144 0.68 -27.88 -12.43
N PRO A 145 0.60 -27.51 -13.72
CA PRO A 145 1.77 -27.48 -14.59
C PRO A 145 2.85 -26.52 -14.07
N GLN A 146 4.04 -27.07 -13.79
CA GLN A 146 5.23 -26.26 -13.55
C GLN A 146 5.79 -25.77 -14.89
N ASP A 147 6.12 -24.48 -15.01
CA ASP A 147 6.74 -23.97 -16.24
C ASP A 147 8.19 -24.43 -16.28
N THR A 148 8.49 -25.38 -17.17
CA THR A 148 9.86 -25.67 -17.64
C THR A 148 10.25 -24.80 -18.84
N ARG A 149 9.40 -23.87 -19.27
CA ARG A 149 9.72 -22.94 -20.35
C ARG A 149 10.42 -21.73 -19.77
N GLY A 150 11.70 -21.64 -20.08
CA GLY A 150 12.50 -20.45 -19.86
C GLY A 150 11.87 -19.21 -20.48
N GLU A 151 12.50 -18.09 -20.14
CA GLU A 151 12.62 -16.86 -20.93
C GLU A 151 11.94 -16.92 -22.31
N GLU A 152 11.13 -15.89 -22.61
CA GLU A 152 10.34 -15.70 -23.84
C GLU A 152 8.86 -16.13 -23.74
N ILE A 153 8.03 -15.24 -23.17
CA ILE A 153 6.93 -14.61 -23.89
C ILE A 153 6.73 -13.23 -23.26
N SER A 154 7.07 -12.22 -24.05
CA SER A 154 6.69 -10.83 -23.90
C SER A 154 5.17 -10.72 -23.65
N ASN A 155 4.79 -10.29 -22.44
CA ASN A 155 3.44 -9.88 -22.03
C ASN A 155 3.25 -8.37 -22.20
N PRO A 156 2.55 -7.87 -23.25
CA PRO A 156 2.25 -6.44 -23.39
C PRO A 156 1.08 -5.96 -22.52
N LEU A 157 0.48 -6.83 -21.69
CA LEU A 157 -0.75 -6.54 -20.93
C LEU A 157 -0.69 -6.98 -19.45
N ARG A 158 0.49 -6.90 -18.83
CA ARG A 158 0.65 -6.95 -17.36
C ARG A 158 1.38 -5.69 -16.88
N ASN A 159 0.61 -4.61 -16.73
CA ASN A 159 0.98 -3.45 -15.91
C ASN A 159 -0.07 -3.30 -14.80
N HIS A 160 -0.29 -4.39 -14.06
CA HIS A 160 -0.88 -4.34 -12.73
C HIS A 160 -0.10 -5.25 -11.78
N ASP A 161 1.22 -5.19 -11.88
CA ASP A 161 2.01 -5.17 -10.66
C ASP A 161 1.57 -3.92 -9.90
N TYR A 162 1.08 -4.07 -8.68
CA TYR A 162 1.37 -3.05 -7.69
C TYR A 162 2.84 -3.29 -7.32
N PRO A 163 3.82 -2.53 -7.85
CA PRO A 163 5.18 -2.67 -7.39
C PRO A 163 5.16 -2.27 -5.92
N ILE A 164 5.28 -3.25 -5.03
CA ILE A 164 6.09 -3.04 -3.86
C ILE A 164 7.49 -2.86 -4.44
N LEU A 165 7.90 -1.60 -4.62
CA LEU A 165 9.31 -1.28 -4.75
C LEU A 165 9.94 -1.58 -3.40
N SER A 166 10.29 -2.85 -3.22
CA SER A 166 11.38 -3.20 -2.34
C SER A 166 12.64 -2.75 -3.04
N THR A 167 13.43 -1.93 -2.34
CA THR A 167 14.82 -1.65 -2.66
C THR A 167 15.51 -3.01 -2.83
N THR A 168 15.83 -3.39 -4.06
CA THR A 168 16.86 -4.42 -4.26
C THR A 168 18.15 -3.76 -3.82
N HIS A 169 18.76 -4.29 -2.76
CA HIS A 169 20.14 -3.97 -2.42
C HIS A 169 21.01 -4.48 -3.56
N ASP A 170 21.30 -3.61 -4.53
CA ASP A 170 22.43 -3.84 -5.42
C ASP A 170 23.69 -3.70 -4.58
N THR A 171 24.44 -4.79 -4.51
CA THR A 171 25.76 -4.95 -3.89
C THR A 171 26.84 -4.19 -4.65
N SER A 172 26.67 -2.88 -4.76
CA SER A 172 27.75 -1.96 -5.12
C SER A 172 27.92 -0.96 -3.98
N ILE A 173 29.14 -0.83 -3.48
CA ILE A 173 29.56 0.13 -2.47
C ILE A 173 29.20 1.54 -2.96
N HIS A 174 28.00 1.99 -2.65
CA HIS A 174 27.58 3.38 -2.71
C HIS A 174 27.40 3.79 -1.26
N ASP A 175 28.12 4.84 -0.83
CA ASP A 175 27.86 5.49 0.45
C ASP A 175 26.35 5.64 0.62
N ASP A 176 25.77 4.96 1.63
CA ASP A 176 24.37 5.01 2.04
C ASP A 176 24.00 6.38 2.64
N PHE A 177 24.64 7.44 2.18
CA PHE A 177 24.40 8.79 2.64
C PHE A 177 23.07 9.30 2.07
N GLU A 178 22.03 9.36 2.91
CA GLU A 178 20.81 10.10 2.60
C GLU A 178 20.89 11.53 3.13
N LEU A 179 20.74 12.53 2.24
CA LEU A 179 20.65 13.96 2.62
C LEU A 179 19.54 14.24 3.66
N ILE A 180 18.49 13.42 3.68
CA ILE A 180 17.38 13.55 4.63
C ILE A 180 17.22 12.20 5.33
N GLN A 181 17.30 12.24 6.65
CA GLN A 181 17.08 11.06 7.49
C GLN A 181 15.79 11.22 8.31
N ARG A 182 15.18 10.08 8.67
CA ARG A 182 13.98 10.03 9.51
C ARG A 182 14.28 10.66 10.87
N GLY A 183 13.39 11.56 11.32
CA GLY A 183 13.49 12.21 12.64
C GLY A 183 14.16 13.59 12.62
N HIS A 184 15.09 13.86 11.70
CA HIS A 184 15.76 15.17 11.61
C HIS A 184 14.89 16.28 11.01
N VAL A 185 13.97 15.90 10.11
CA VAL A 185 13.12 16.84 9.38
C VAL A 185 11.65 16.43 9.47
N ARG A 186 10.80 17.38 9.88
CA ARG A 186 9.32 17.23 9.92
C ARG A 186 8.60 17.86 8.73
N THR A 187 9.19 18.87 8.09
CA THR A 187 8.58 19.61 6.97
C THR A 187 9.57 19.77 5.83
N LEU A 188 9.06 19.80 4.59
CA LEU A 188 9.91 19.94 3.42
C LEU A 188 10.67 21.28 3.46
N THR A 189 10.02 22.35 3.94
CA THR A 189 10.64 23.67 4.11
C THR A 189 11.84 23.63 5.05
N LYS A 190 11.77 22.88 6.16
CA LYS A 190 12.90 22.74 7.08
C LYS A 190 14.06 21.98 6.42
N ALA A 191 13.77 20.91 5.68
CA ALA A 191 14.79 20.19 4.89
C ALA A 191 15.50 21.13 3.91
N LYS A 192 14.73 21.88 3.11
CA LYS A 192 15.28 22.82 2.13
C LYS A 192 16.18 23.87 2.79
N ARG A 193 15.79 24.42 3.94
CA ARG A 193 16.61 25.42 4.65
C ARG A 193 17.91 24.82 5.20
N ILE A 194 17.87 23.62 5.78
CA ILE A 194 19.08 22.93 6.28
C ILE A 194 20.06 22.69 5.13
N VAL A 195 19.57 22.15 4.01
CA VAL A 195 20.40 21.89 2.82
C VAL A 195 20.90 23.20 2.21
N ALA A 196 20.10 24.27 2.21
CA ALA A 196 20.53 25.59 1.75
C ALA A 196 21.71 26.14 2.58
N TYR A 197 21.64 26.06 3.91
CA TYR A 197 22.75 26.46 4.77
C TYR A 197 23.99 25.58 4.57
N ALA A 198 23.81 24.27 4.44
CA ALA A 198 24.93 23.35 4.16
C ALA A 198 25.62 23.69 2.83
N MET A 199 24.85 23.97 1.78
CA MET A 199 25.40 24.39 0.49
C MET A 199 26.10 25.74 0.56
N ARG A 200 25.54 26.70 1.30
CA ARG A 200 26.19 28.00 1.53
C ARG A 200 27.54 27.82 2.22
N PHE A 201 27.59 26.98 3.25
CA PHE A 201 28.83 26.63 3.95
C PHE A 201 29.86 25.96 3.03
N ILE A 202 29.45 24.96 2.26
CA ILE A 202 30.33 24.27 1.29
C ILE A 202 30.87 25.27 0.26
N ARG A 203 30.03 26.19 -0.24
CA ARG A 203 30.45 27.24 -1.17
C ARG A 203 31.52 28.15 -0.56
N VAL A 204 31.34 28.61 0.69
CA VAL A 204 32.31 29.45 1.39
C VAL A 204 33.65 28.73 1.58
N ILE A 205 33.61 27.43 1.90
CA ILE A 205 34.84 26.62 2.00
C ILE A 205 35.50 26.47 0.63
N ALA A 206 34.72 26.15 -0.40
CA ALA A 206 35.23 25.99 -1.76
C ALA A 206 35.84 27.29 -2.31
N SER A 207 35.23 28.45 -2.03
CA SER A 207 35.79 29.75 -2.43
C SER A 207 37.07 30.07 -1.67
N CYS A 208 37.14 29.77 -0.36
CA CYS A 208 38.37 29.88 0.42
C CYS A 208 39.48 28.95 -0.09
N ALA A 209 39.14 27.72 -0.49
CA ALA A 209 40.09 26.75 -1.03
C ALA A 209 40.65 27.20 -2.40
N ASN A 210 39.78 27.62 -3.31
CA ASN A 210 40.17 28.14 -4.62
C ASN A 210 41.05 29.41 -4.51
N LYS A 211 40.80 30.28 -3.52
CA LYS A 211 41.64 31.47 -3.23
C LYS A 211 43.03 31.10 -2.70
N LYS A 212 43.16 30.02 -1.93
CA LYS A 212 44.44 29.59 -1.33
C LYS A 212 45.32 28.78 -2.28
N ASN A 213 44.75 28.12 -3.28
CA ASN A 213 45.46 27.18 -4.13
C ASN A 213 45.07 27.38 -5.60
N ASN A 214 45.94 28.04 -6.38
CA ASN A 214 45.69 28.39 -7.79
C ASN A 214 45.42 27.17 -8.69
N ASN A 215 45.74 25.95 -8.25
CA ASN A 215 45.51 24.71 -8.99
C ASN A 215 44.20 23.99 -8.63
N SER A 216 43.51 24.36 -7.54
CA SER A 216 42.17 23.83 -7.26
C SER A 216 41.13 24.71 -7.93
N ASN A 217 40.54 24.23 -9.02
CA ASN A 217 39.43 24.91 -9.69
C ASN A 217 38.12 24.18 -9.36
N ILE A 218 37.69 24.26 -8.10
CA ILE A 218 36.40 23.66 -7.70
C ILE A 218 35.28 24.48 -8.37
N PRO A 219 34.47 23.88 -9.25
CA PRO A 219 33.45 24.62 -9.99
C PRO A 219 32.36 25.14 -9.05
N LEU A 220 32.37 26.45 -8.82
CA LEU A 220 31.35 27.18 -8.05
C LEU A 220 30.03 27.36 -8.82
N SER A 221 30.02 27.04 -10.12
CA SER A 221 28.82 27.07 -10.98
C SER A 221 27.71 26.14 -10.49
N LEU A 222 28.05 25.09 -9.73
CA LEU A 222 27.10 24.20 -9.06
C LEU A 222 26.35 24.86 -7.90
N PHE A 223 26.69 26.09 -7.49
CA PHE A 223 26.13 26.76 -6.32
C PHE A 223 25.40 28.07 -6.64
N ASN A 224 24.93 28.24 -7.88
CA ASN A 224 24.32 29.45 -8.44
C ASN A 224 25.23 30.69 -8.32
N SER A 225 25.78 31.16 -9.45
CA SER A 225 26.80 32.22 -9.50
C SER A 225 26.35 33.60 -8.97
N GLU A 226 25.05 33.88 -8.91
CA GLU A 226 24.51 35.21 -8.62
C GLU A 226 24.29 35.53 -7.12
N ILE A 227 24.62 34.61 -6.22
CA ILE A 227 24.22 34.75 -4.81
C ILE A 227 25.30 35.50 -4.00
N ILE A 228 24.87 36.62 -3.40
CA ILE A 228 25.66 37.51 -2.54
C ILE A 228 26.17 36.73 -1.32
N GLU A 229 27.50 36.68 -1.14
CA GLU A 229 28.18 35.82 -0.16
C GLU A 229 27.81 36.07 1.32
N ASN A 230 27.02 37.10 1.67
CA ASN A 230 26.75 37.47 3.07
C ASN A 230 25.35 38.09 3.32
N SER A 231 24.31 37.73 2.55
CA SER A 231 22.94 38.19 2.88
C SER A 231 22.27 37.24 3.88
N GLU A 232 21.91 37.78 5.06
CA GLU A 232 20.87 37.20 5.90
C GLU A 232 19.57 37.99 5.70
N PRO A 233 18.42 37.32 5.47
CA PRO A 233 18.15 35.87 5.52
C PRO A 233 18.44 35.09 4.21
N LEU A 234 18.31 33.75 4.24
CA LEU A 234 18.33 32.89 3.04
C LEU A 234 17.37 33.41 1.96
N THR A 235 17.87 33.51 0.72
CA THR A 235 17.09 33.94 -0.45
C THR A 235 16.18 32.79 -0.93
N GLY A 236 15.02 33.13 -1.51
CA GLY A 236 14.10 32.13 -2.08
C GLY A 236 14.77 31.22 -3.11
N GLN A 237 15.67 31.77 -3.93
CA GLN A 237 16.48 31.01 -4.90
C GLN A 237 17.38 29.96 -4.24
N GLU A 238 17.99 30.25 -3.08
CA GLU A 238 18.80 29.27 -2.35
C GLU A 238 17.95 28.11 -1.83
N ILE A 239 16.76 28.42 -1.33
CA ILE A 239 15.82 27.42 -0.82
C ILE A 239 15.27 26.56 -1.96
N GLU A 240 14.99 27.15 -3.12
CA GLU A 240 14.55 26.44 -4.32
C GLU A 240 15.66 25.52 -4.84
N PHE A 241 16.88 26.04 -4.97
CA PHE A 241 18.05 25.27 -5.38
C PHE A 241 18.32 24.09 -4.42
N ALA A 242 18.20 24.31 -3.11
CA ALA A 242 18.31 23.25 -2.11
C ALA A 242 17.24 22.17 -2.27
N GLY A 243 16.01 22.59 -2.59
CA GLY A 243 14.93 21.68 -2.92
C GLY A 243 15.25 20.79 -4.12
N ASN A 244 15.79 21.39 -5.18
CA ASN A 244 16.23 20.67 -6.38
C ASN A 244 17.37 19.69 -6.07
N MET A 245 18.34 20.08 -5.24
CA MET A 245 19.45 19.22 -4.84
C MET A 245 18.99 17.99 -4.03
N ILE A 246 18.04 18.16 -3.10
CA ILE A 246 17.42 17.04 -2.38
C ILE A 246 16.79 16.04 -3.37
N ILE A 247 16.06 16.54 -4.36
CA ILE A 247 15.39 15.73 -5.37
C ILE A 247 16.42 15.02 -6.25
N MET A 248 17.44 15.73 -6.73
CA MET A 248 18.50 15.15 -7.56
C MET A 248 19.22 14.03 -6.83
N HIS A 249 19.58 14.25 -5.56
CA HIS A 249 20.19 13.24 -4.73
C HIS A 249 19.30 12.01 -4.57
N HIS A 250 18.02 12.22 -4.24
CA HIS A 250 17.03 11.14 -4.16
C HIS A 250 16.91 10.35 -5.46
N GLN A 251 16.90 11.05 -6.60
CA GLN A 251 16.83 10.43 -7.92
C GLN A 251 18.10 9.61 -8.22
N LYS A 252 19.29 10.14 -7.91
CA LYS A 252 20.56 9.42 -8.12
C LYS A 252 20.71 8.20 -7.22
N THR A 253 20.30 8.28 -5.95
CA THR A 253 20.47 7.18 -4.99
C THR A 253 19.40 6.11 -5.12
N LYS A 254 18.15 6.48 -5.40
CA LYS A 254 17.03 5.52 -5.40
C LYS A 254 16.59 5.04 -6.77
N ILE A 255 16.93 5.74 -7.86
CA ILE A 255 16.52 5.35 -9.22
C ILE A 255 17.69 4.66 -9.92
N THR A 256 17.75 3.35 -9.77
CA THR A 256 18.71 2.52 -10.51
C THR A 256 18.36 2.45 -11.99
N ASN A 257 19.34 2.09 -12.83
CA ASN A 257 19.13 1.93 -14.27
C ASN A 257 18.05 0.88 -14.58
N LEU A 258 18.00 -0.21 -13.79
CA LEU A 258 16.96 -1.22 -13.87
C LEU A 258 15.56 -0.63 -13.61
N LEU A 259 15.42 0.22 -12.59
CA LEU A 259 14.17 0.90 -12.30
C LEU A 259 13.79 1.89 -13.42
N LYS A 260 14.77 2.58 -13.99
CA LYS A 260 14.54 3.49 -15.12
C LYS A 260 14.00 2.75 -16.35
N GLN A 261 14.47 1.54 -16.63
CA GLN A 261 13.94 0.68 -17.69
C GLN A 261 12.48 0.28 -17.42
N LYS A 262 12.17 -0.13 -16.18
CA LYS A 262 10.79 -0.47 -15.79
C LYS A 262 9.83 0.71 -15.86
N LEU A 263 10.33 1.93 -15.70
CA LEU A 263 9.55 3.17 -15.71
C LEU A 263 9.52 3.87 -17.07
N GLN A 264 9.97 3.23 -18.16
CA GLN A 264 9.99 3.83 -19.50
C GLN A 264 8.61 4.33 -19.96
N TYR A 265 7.54 3.65 -19.57
CA TYR A 265 6.16 4.05 -19.89
C TYR A 265 5.75 5.42 -19.31
N LEU A 266 6.47 5.93 -18.30
CA LEU A 266 6.21 7.25 -17.69
C LEU A 266 6.84 8.42 -18.45
N ASN A 267 7.51 8.16 -19.58
CA ASN A 267 8.18 9.18 -20.41
C ASN A 267 9.02 10.15 -19.56
N ILE A 268 9.89 9.58 -18.74
CA ILE A 268 10.75 10.33 -17.82
C ILE A 268 11.96 10.85 -18.60
N ARG A 269 12.19 12.16 -18.58
CA ARG A 269 13.35 12.78 -19.24
C ARG A 269 14.09 13.71 -18.29
N PRO A 270 15.43 13.79 -18.38
CA PRO A 270 16.19 14.80 -17.64
C PRO A 270 15.95 16.20 -18.22
N GLU A 271 15.86 17.20 -17.34
CA GLU A 271 15.94 18.63 -17.68
C GLU A 271 17.41 19.10 -17.72
N ALA A 272 17.65 20.36 -18.08
CA ALA A 272 18.98 20.96 -18.16
C ALA A 272 19.78 20.85 -16.84
N GLU A 273 19.11 20.89 -15.68
CA GLU A 273 19.74 20.74 -14.37
C GLU A 273 19.89 19.27 -13.93
N GLY A 274 19.56 18.30 -14.79
CA GLY A 274 19.69 16.86 -14.49
C GLY A 274 18.57 16.28 -13.62
N ILE A 275 17.51 17.04 -13.35
CA ILE A 275 16.31 16.56 -12.65
C ILE A 275 15.43 15.77 -13.61
N LEU A 276 15.00 14.58 -13.17
CA LEU A 276 14.07 13.76 -13.93
C LEU A 276 12.64 14.27 -13.78
N ARG A 277 11.98 14.57 -14.90
CA ARG A 277 10.57 14.98 -14.99
C ARG A 277 9.76 14.05 -15.87
N CYS A 278 8.46 13.94 -15.58
CA CYS A 278 7.51 13.17 -16.37
C CYS A 278 6.86 14.04 -17.45
N TYR A 279 6.89 13.59 -18.70
CA TYR A 279 6.32 14.32 -19.83
C TYR A 279 5.01 13.69 -20.30
N GLY A 280 3.90 14.39 -20.09
CA GLY A 280 2.55 13.95 -20.47
C GLY A 280 1.93 14.75 -21.62
N ARG A 281 0.60 14.68 -21.73
CA ARG A 281 -0.19 15.35 -22.78
C ARG A 281 -0.45 16.84 -22.51
N LEU A 282 0.02 17.38 -21.38
CA LEU A 282 -0.25 18.74 -20.93
C LEU A 282 0.79 19.78 -21.39
N GLY A 283 1.76 19.41 -22.23
CA GLY A 283 2.85 20.33 -22.62
C GLY A 283 2.36 21.64 -23.26
N LYS A 284 1.29 21.58 -24.04
CA LYS A 284 0.67 22.76 -24.70
C LYS A 284 -0.37 23.49 -23.83
N ALA A 285 -0.69 23.00 -22.63
CA ALA A 285 -1.69 23.63 -21.77
C ALA A 285 -1.18 24.98 -21.22
N GLN A 286 -2.06 25.91 -20.88
CA GLN A 286 -1.70 27.14 -20.18
C GLN A 286 -1.60 26.88 -18.66
N LEU A 287 -0.59 26.10 -18.27
CA LEU A 287 -0.32 25.69 -16.89
C LEU A 287 1.13 26.03 -16.49
N PRO A 288 1.44 26.16 -15.19
CA PRO A 288 2.81 26.29 -14.72
C PRO A 288 3.69 25.09 -15.13
N ILE A 289 4.99 25.32 -15.29
CA ILE A 289 5.96 24.31 -15.77
C ILE A 289 5.90 23.01 -14.93
N GLY A 290 5.80 23.12 -13.60
CA GLY A 290 5.71 21.98 -12.70
C GLY A 290 4.45 21.14 -12.89
N ALA A 291 3.35 21.74 -13.35
CA ALA A 291 2.10 21.01 -13.60
C ALA A 291 2.11 20.37 -15.01
N LYS A 292 2.80 20.98 -15.97
CA LYS A 292 3.00 20.40 -17.31
C LYS A 292 3.94 19.21 -17.26
N TYR A 293 5.06 19.39 -16.56
CA TYR A 293 6.19 18.48 -16.48
C TYR A 293 6.56 18.24 -15.01
N PRO A 294 5.75 17.47 -14.27
CA PRO A 294 5.97 17.24 -12.86
C PRO A 294 7.26 16.46 -12.60
N ILE A 295 7.93 16.83 -11.52
CA ILE A 295 9.19 16.21 -11.07
C ILE A 295 8.92 14.79 -10.62
N PHE A 296 9.68 13.83 -11.15
CA PHE A 296 9.53 12.44 -10.76
C PHE A 296 10.10 12.18 -9.36
N VAL A 297 9.29 11.62 -8.47
CA VAL A 297 9.72 11.19 -7.13
C VAL A 297 9.25 9.77 -6.88
N LEU A 298 10.19 8.90 -6.52
CA LEU A 298 9.90 7.49 -6.27
C LEU A 298 8.97 7.29 -5.06
N GLN A 299 7.98 6.41 -5.18
CA GLN A 299 7.02 6.09 -4.13
C GLN A 299 7.67 5.39 -2.92
N LYS A 300 6.96 5.41 -1.78
CA LYS A 300 7.36 4.72 -0.54
C LYS A 300 8.72 5.15 0.01
N THR A 301 9.17 6.35 -0.35
CA THR A 301 10.43 6.93 0.12
C THR A 301 10.16 8.04 1.11
N LEU A 302 11.14 8.34 1.96
CA LEU A 302 11.01 9.40 2.95
C LEU A 302 10.68 10.75 2.31
N LEU A 303 11.32 11.07 1.18
CA LEU A 303 11.05 12.30 0.44
C LEU A 303 9.60 12.39 -0.03
N ALA A 304 9.04 11.31 -0.58
CA ALA A 304 7.64 11.27 -0.99
C ALA A 304 6.69 11.49 0.19
N GLU A 305 6.98 10.87 1.34
CA GLU A 305 6.17 11.04 2.56
C GLU A 305 6.21 12.48 3.08
N ILE A 306 7.40 13.09 3.15
CA ILE A 306 7.57 14.49 3.58
C ILE A 306 6.87 15.44 2.62
N ILE A 307 6.97 15.25 1.30
CA ILE A 307 6.26 16.08 0.31
C ILE A 307 4.75 16.02 0.53
N ILE A 308 4.19 14.82 0.66
CA ILE A 308 2.75 14.64 0.84
C ILE A 308 2.28 15.24 2.18
N GLN A 309 3.03 15.02 3.26
CA GLN A 309 2.74 15.58 4.58
C GLN A 309 2.80 17.12 4.57
N ASP A 310 3.82 17.71 3.96
CA ASP A 310 3.98 19.17 3.86
C ASP A 310 2.79 19.81 3.15
N ILE A 311 2.34 19.22 2.04
CA ILE A 311 1.18 19.71 1.28
C ILE A 311 -0.12 19.52 2.06
N HIS A 312 -0.30 18.36 2.71
CA HIS A 312 -1.49 18.08 3.51
C HIS A 312 -1.61 19.01 4.73
N ASN A 313 -0.50 19.24 5.45
CA ASN A 313 -0.51 20.00 6.70
C ASN A 313 -0.78 21.50 6.52
N ARG A 314 -0.80 22.03 5.28
CA ARG A 314 -1.12 23.46 5.03
C ARG A 314 -2.57 23.79 5.35
N TYR A 315 -3.50 22.93 4.91
CA TYR A 315 -4.94 23.19 5.00
C TYR A 315 -5.79 21.95 5.30
N HIS A 316 -5.15 20.81 5.64
CA HIS A 316 -5.79 19.51 5.80
C HIS A 316 -6.78 19.11 4.70
N PRO A 317 -6.42 19.28 3.40
CA PRO A 317 -7.33 18.93 2.33
C PRO A 317 -7.61 17.43 2.29
N GLY A 318 -8.80 17.05 1.84
CA GLY A 318 -9.16 15.65 1.60
C GLY A 318 -8.23 14.97 0.58
N THR A 319 -8.34 13.64 0.45
CA THR A 319 -7.42 12.82 -0.37
C THR A 319 -7.29 13.31 -1.81
N ASN A 320 -8.42 13.56 -2.50
CA ASN A 320 -8.40 13.97 -3.91
C ASN A 320 -7.77 15.35 -4.10
N HIS A 321 -8.06 16.29 -3.19
CA HIS A 321 -7.50 17.64 -3.26
C HIS A 321 -6.00 17.64 -2.94
N THR A 322 -5.56 16.88 -1.93
CA THR A 322 -4.13 16.67 -1.64
C THR A 322 -3.40 16.09 -2.86
N MET A 323 -3.97 15.08 -3.51
CA MET A 323 -3.40 14.51 -4.74
C MET A 323 -3.27 15.53 -5.87
N SER A 324 -4.27 16.42 -6.02
CA SER A 324 -4.25 17.48 -7.01
C SER A 324 -3.12 18.47 -6.75
N LEU A 325 -2.94 18.91 -5.49
CA LEU A 325 -1.87 19.83 -5.10
C LEU A 325 -0.48 19.21 -5.31
N VAL A 326 -0.30 17.93 -4.96
CA VAL A 326 0.96 17.22 -5.22
C VAL A 326 1.29 17.21 -6.71
N ARG A 327 0.29 16.93 -7.57
CA ARG A 327 0.45 16.85 -9.03
C ARG A 327 0.74 18.18 -9.71
N GLN A 328 0.59 19.31 -9.02
CA GLN A 328 1.01 20.61 -9.56
C GLN A 328 2.53 20.73 -9.69
N GLN A 329 3.30 19.89 -8.99
CA GLN A 329 4.76 19.97 -8.97
C GLN A 329 5.45 18.60 -9.07
N TYR A 330 4.84 17.54 -8.53
CA TYR A 330 5.45 16.22 -8.36
C TYR A 330 4.61 15.10 -8.96
N TRP A 331 5.31 14.15 -9.61
CA TRP A 331 4.76 12.89 -10.07
C TRP A 331 5.27 11.76 -9.19
N ILE A 332 4.41 11.29 -8.29
CA ILE A 332 4.69 10.17 -7.39
C ILE A 332 3.84 8.98 -7.84
N PRO A 333 4.42 7.83 -8.20
CA PRO A 333 3.62 6.65 -8.51
C PRO A 333 2.85 6.16 -7.27
N GLN A 334 1.71 5.49 -7.46
CA GLN A 334 0.85 5.04 -6.35
C GLN A 334 0.46 6.15 -5.35
N LEU A 335 0.41 7.42 -5.80
CA LEU A 335 0.16 8.59 -4.94
C LEU A 335 -1.09 8.44 -4.06
N ARG A 336 -2.20 7.94 -4.61
CA ARG A 336 -3.47 7.80 -3.88
C ARG A 336 -3.32 6.97 -2.60
N SER A 337 -2.66 5.83 -2.70
CA SER A 337 -2.44 4.92 -1.57
C SER A 337 -1.61 5.58 -0.47
N GLN A 338 -0.54 6.28 -0.87
CA GLN A 338 0.33 7.00 0.07
C GLN A 338 -0.40 8.16 0.76
N VAL A 339 -1.13 8.98 0.00
CA VAL A 339 -1.93 10.09 0.55
C VAL A 339 -2.97 9.55 1.52
N TYR A 340 -3.70 8.50 1.13
CA TYR A 340 -4.73 7.90 1.98
C TYR A 340 -4.17 7.42 3.31
N ARG A 341 -3.03 6.71 3.27
CA ARG A 341 -2.32 6.23 4.46
C ARG A 341 -1.87 7.38 5.37
N LEU A 342 -1.38 8.47 4.79
CA LEU A 342 -0.87 9.62 5.55
C LEU A 342 -2.01 10.43 6.19
N ILE A 343 -3.08 10.70 5.46
CA ILE A 343 -4.25 11.42 5.99
C ILE A 343 -4.91 10.64 7.12
N ARG A 344 -5.05 9.31 6.98
CA ARG A 344 -5.59 8.46 8.05
C ARG A 344 -4.79 8.53 9.34
N LYS A 345 -3.50 8.90 9.30
CA LYS A 345 -2.63 9.07 10.48
C LYS A 345 -2.59 10.51 10.99
N CYS A 346 -3.23 11.46 10.31
CA CYS A 346 -3.24 12.86 10.72
C CYS A 346 -4.17 13.07 11.92
N LEU A 347 -3.62 13.43 13.07
CA LEU A 347 -4.39 13.66 14.31
C LEU A 347 -5.45 14.76 14.14
N GLN A 348 -5.13 15.84 13.43
CA GLN A 348 -6.09 16.93 13.20
C GLN A 348 -7.27 16.46 12.34
N CYS A 349 -6.99 15.69 11.29
CA CYS A 349 -8.05 15.11 10.46
C CYS A 349 -8.88 14.09 11.22
N GLN A 350 -8.25 13.25 12.05
CA GLN A 350 -8.95 12.31 12.90
C GLN A 350 -9.89 13.03 13.88
N LYS A 351 -9.40 14.06 14.58
CA LYS A 351 -10.22 14.82 15.53
C LYS A 351 -11.43 15.51 14.89
N LEU A 352 -11.27 16.02 13.67
CA LEU A 352 -12.32 16.79 12.99
C LEU A 352 -13.29 15.92 12.18
N ASN A 353 -12.84 14.77 11.65
CA ASN A 353 -13.62 13.98 10.69
C ASN A 353 -13.98 12.58 11.18
N ASN A 354 -13.38 12.08 12.27
CA ASN A 354 -13.79 10.78 12.79
C ASN A 354 -15.23 10.88 13.31
N LEU A 355 -16.00 9.83 13.03
CA LEU A 355 -17.32 9.68 13.60
C LEU A 355 -17.19 9.58 15.13
N PRO A 356 -18.20 10.08 15.88
CA PRO A 356 -18.27 9.81 17.31
C PRO A 356 -18.25 8.29 17.55
N TYR A 357 -17.84 7.91 18.75
CA TYR A 357 -17.99 6.52 19.18
C TYR A 357 -19.44 6.10 18.97
N GLN A 358 -19.66 4.93 18.39
CA GLN A 358 -21.01 4.41 18.25
C GLN A 358 -21.58 4.28 19.66
N TYR A 359 -22.75 4.88 19.90
CA TYR A 359 -23.47 4.60 21.13
C TYR A 359 -23.63 3.08 21.26
N PRO A 360 -23.50 2.53 22.48
CA PRO A 360 -23.85 1.14 22.69
C PRO A 360 -25.27 0.89 22.17
N ALA A 361 -25.58 -0.34 21.79
CA ALA A 361 -26.93 -0.72 21.43
C ALA A 361 -27.87 -0.23 22.55
N GLN A 362 -28.86 0.59 22.18
CA GLN A 362 -29.87 1.01 23.14
C GLN A 362 -30.71 -0.23 23.44
N GLU A 363 -30.58 -0.76 24.66
CA GLU A 363 -31.48 -1.77 25.17
C GLU A 363 -32.87 -1.14 25.42
N ASP A 364 -33.86 -2.00 25.64
CA ASP A 364 -35.20 -1.55 26.01
C ASP A 364 -35.14 -0.69 27.28
N LEU A 365 -36.04 0.30 27.35
CA LEU A 365 -36.15 1.12 28.56
C LEU A 365 -36.45 0.23 29.77
N PRO A 366 -35.88 0.50 30.96
CA PRO A 366 -36.21 -0.22 32.17
C PRO A 366 -37.73 -0.20 32.42
N GLU A 367 -38.25 -1.31 32.94
CA GLU A 367 -39.69 -1.52 33.15
C GLU A 367 -40.31 -0.39 33.98
N GLU A 368 -39.56 0.15 34.94
CA GLU A 368 -39.95 1.24 35.82
C GLU A 368 -40.26 2.55 35.09
N ARG A 369 -39.77 2.72 33.84
CA ARG A 369 -40.05 3.89 33.00
C ARG A 369 -41.30 3.74 32.14
N VAL A 370 -41.77 2.53 31.89
CA VAL A 370 -42.82 2.24 30.89
C VAL A 370 -44.06 1.56 31.49
N VAL A 371 -43.94 0.96 32.68
CA VAL A 371 -45.04 0.32 33.39
C VAL A 371 -45.61 1.26 34.45
N LYS A 372 -46.95 1.27 34.55
CA LYS A 372 -47.66 2.07 35.54
C LYS A 372 -47.34 1.58 36.96
N SER A 373 -46.80 2.45 37.79
CA SER A 373 -46.45 2.17 39.18
C SER A 373 -47.24 3.06 40.15
N SER A 374 -47.28 2.69 41.43
CA SER A 374 -47.85 3.54 42.48
C SER A 374 -46.93 4.73 42.78
N PRO A 375 -47.45 5.85 43.28
CA PRO A 375 -46.62 6.97 43.72
C PRO A 375 -45.52 6.51 44.69
N PHE A 376 -44.30 7.01 44.52
CA PHE A 376 -43.10 6.69 45.32
C PHE A 376 -42.57 5.25 45.22
N ALA A 377 -43.09 4.40 44.33
CA ALA A 377 -42.57 3.05 44.11
C ALA A 377 -41.15 3.02 43.51
N HIS A 378 -40.84 3.98 42.64
CA HIS A 378 -39.51 4.16 42.05
C HIS A 378 -39.09 5.63 42.20
N ILE A 379 -37.93 5.88 42.81
CA ILE A 379 -37.42 7.23 43.08
C ILE A 379 -36.12 7.40 42.29
N GLY A 380 -36.13 8.28 41.29
CA GLY A 380 -34.92 8.71 40.60
C GLY A 380 -34.30 9.89 41.33
N LEU A 381 -33.08 9.72 41.84
CA LEU A 381 -32.28 10.80 42.40
C LEU A 381 -31.25 11.20 41.35
N ASP A 382 -31.24 12.47 40.97
CA ASP A 382 -30.19 13.05 40.14
C ASP A 382 -29.66 14.31 40.83
N TYR A 383 -28.35 14.51 40.76
CA TYR A 383 -27.72 15.70 41.33
C TYR A 383 -27.59 16.74 40.23
N LEU A 384 -28.42 17.77 40.29
CA LEU A 384 -28.27 18.95 39.45
C LEU A 384 -27.43 19.98 40.21
N SER A 385 -26.13 20.06 39.91
CA SER A 385 -25.31 21.13 40.49
C SER A 385 -25.37 22.38 39.61
N TRP A 386 -25.90 23.46 40.18
CA TRP A 386 -25.59 24.82 39.77
C TRP A 386 -24.98 25.51 40.99
N SER A 387 -23.65 25.58 41.05
CA SER A 387 -22.96 26.44 41.99
C SER A 387 -22.14 27.46 41.22
N ALA A 388 -22.82 28.46 40.66
CA ALA A 388 -22.24 29.79 40.57
C ALA A 388 -22.38 30.43 41.96
N THR A 389 -21.37 30.25 42.80
CA THR A 389 -21.11 31.17 43.92
C THR A 389 -19.81 31.90 43.61
N ASP A 390 -19.90 32.84 42.67
CA ASP A 390 -19.14 34.07 42.83
C ASP A 390 -19.88 34.92 43.85
N GLN A 391 -19.11 35.48 44.79
CA GLN A 391 -19.49 36.43 45.85
C GLN A 391 -20.00 35.86 47.18
N ALA A 392 -19.03 35.44 48.00
CA ALA A 392 -18.92 35.95 49.37
C ALA A 392 -17.62 36.79 49.37
N ALA A 393 -17.61 38.13 49.45
CA ALA A 393 -17.96 38.93 50.63
C ALA A 393 -17.51 38.19 51.90
N GLU A 394 -16.51 38.60 52.67
CA GLU A 394 -16.01 39.93 52.98
C GLU A 394 -14.92 39.70 54.06
N TRP A 395 -13.87 40.55 54.09
CA TRP A 395 -12.86 40.76 55.15
C TRP A 395 -11.77 39.70 55.44
#